data_AF-A0A937M2Q9-F1
#
_entry.id   AF-A0A937M2Q9-F1
#
_cell.length_a   1.000
_cell.length_b   1.000
_cell.length_c   1.000
_cell.angle_alpha   90.00
_cell.angle_beta   90.00
_cell.angle_gamma   90.00
#
_symmetry.space_group_name_H-M   'P 1'
#
loop_
_entity.id
_entity.type
_entity.pdbx_description
1 polymer ?
#
loop_
_entity_poly.entity_id
_entity_poly.type
_entity_poly.pdbx_seq_one_letter_code
_entity_poly.pdbx_strand_id
1 'polypeptide(L)'
;MNQREEQANIKIKHLLDCTLFNPDIADSMKYFQETTYRFHFLLAFMYEAFKEKEITQEDAIQVVPSQIASRATRVTELKKAVRAGYIIEKKSTKDKRARIYKPSDGMLEDFLNLCDQVFFAKV
;
A
#
# COMPACT_ATOMS: atom_id res chain seq x y z
N MET A 1 6.73 14.41 30.80
CA MET A 1 6.95 14.28 29.35
C MET A 1 7.12 15.69 28.82
N ASN A 2 8.14 15.98 28.02
CA ASN A 2 8.30 17.33 27.47
C ASN A 2 7.24 17.58 26.38
N GLN A 3 6.98 18.86 26.04
CA GLN A 3 5.95 19.22 25.07
C GLN A 3 6.12 18.51 23.71
N ARG A 4 7.36 18.25 23.29
CA ARG A 4 7.65 17.55 22.03
C ARG A 4 7.25 16.08 22.11
N GLU A 5 7.59 15.40 23.20
CA GLU A 5 7.23 14.00 23.44
C GLU A 5 5.70 13.83 23.52
N GLU A 6 5.00 14.77 24.12
CA GLU A 6 3.53 14.74 24.20
C GLU A 6 2.86 14.88 22.85
N GLN A 7 3.32 15.84 22.03
CA GLN A 7 2.84 15.99 20.67
C GLN A 7 3.15 14.78 19.79
N ALA A 8 4.33 14.16 19.96
CA ALA A 8 4.67 12.92 19.26
C ALA A 8 3.74 11.78 19.68
N ASN A 9 3.49 11.61 20.98
CA ASN A 9 2.62 10.55 21.50
C ASN A 9 1.18 10.68 20.99
N ILE A 10 0.63 11.90 20.93
CA ILE A 10 -0.70 12.16 20.36
C ILE A 10 -0.75 11.72 18.90
N LYS A 11 0.25 12.11 18.09
CA LYS A 11 0.30 11.73 16.67
C LYS A 11 0.47 10.23 16.45
N ILE A 12 1.29 9.58 17.26
CA ILE A 12 1.49 8.12 17.21
C ILE A 12 0.18 7.41 17.56
N LYS A 13 -0.48 7.82 18.65
CA LYS A 13 -1.77 7.25 19.05
C LYS A 13 -2.82 7.43 17.95
N HIS A 14 -2.93 8.64 17.37
CA HIS A 14 -3.84 8.90 16.25
C HIS A 14 -3.58 7.98 15.05
N LEU A 15 -2.31 7.83 14.65
CA LEU A 15 -1.93 6.90 13.57
C LEU A 15 -2.37 5.47 13.88
N LEU A 16 -2.10 4.99 15.10
CA LEU A 16 -2.46 3.63 15.52
C LEU A 16 -3.99 3.43 15.55
N ASP A 17 -4.73 4.41 16.06
CA ASP A 17 -6.19 4.41 16.14
C ASP A 17 -6.84 4.42 14.75
N CYS A 18 -6.25 5.08 13.76
CA CYS A 18 -6.73 5.06 12.37
C CYS A 18 -6.28 3.83 11.57
N THR A 19 -5.26 3.11 12.03
CA THR A 19 -4.69 1.95 11.33
C THR A 19 -4.95 0.66 12.10
N LEU A 20 -3.98 0.21 12.89
CA LEU A 20 -3.95 -1.11 13.52
C LEU A 20 -5.07 -1.35 14.53
N PHE A 21 -5.57 -0.30 15.17
CA PHE A 21 -6.61 -0.39 16.19
C PHE A 21 -8.00 0.02 15.67
N ASN A 22 -8.13 0.34 14.39
CA ASN A 22 -9.41 0.67 13.78
C ASN A 22 -10.18 -0.63 13.45
N PRO A 23 -11.29 -0.96 14.16
CA PRO A 23 -12.08 -2.15 13.85
C PRO A 23 -12.85 -2.04 12.53
N ASP A 24 -13.08 -0.81 12.06
CA ASP A 24 -13.88 -0.48 10.88
C ASP A 24 -13.00 -0.19 9.64
N ILE A 25 -11.71 -0.55 9.70
CA ILE A 25 -10.81 -0.36 8.57
C ILE A 25 -11.23 -1.22 7.38
N ALA A 26 -11.11 -0.67 6.17
CA ALA A 26 -11.48 -1.38 4.96
C ALA A 26 -10.75 -2.72 4.81
N ASP A 27 -11.40 -3.72 4.21
CA ASP A 27 -10.84 -5.06 4.03
C ASP A 27 -9.53 -5.05 3.23
N SER A 28 -9.39 -4.11 2.30
CA SER A 28 -8.16 -3.91 1.53
C SER A 28 -7.00 -3.45 2.42
N MET A 29 -7.24 -2.48 3.32
CA MET A 29 -6.26 -2.03 4.30
C MET A 29 -5.89 -3.14 5.26
N LYS A 30 -6.88 -3.87 5.78
CA LYS A 30 -6.68 -5.01 6.68
C LYS A 30 -5.78 -6.08 6.04
N TYR A 31 -6.02 -6.40 4.77
CA TYR A 31 -5.21 -7.35 4.00
C TYR A 31 -3.73 -6.93 3.91
N PHE A 32 -3.46 -5.64 3.70
CA PHE A 32 -2.09 -5.15 3.60
C PHE A 32 -1.43 -4.93 4.97
N GLN A 33 -2.21 -4.65 6.02
CA GLN A 33 -1.72 -4.52 7.39
C GLN A 33 -1.46 -5.86 8.09
N GLU A 34 -1.91 -6.99 7.52
CA GLU A 34 -1.70 -8.34 8.08
C GLU A 34 -0.22 -8.67 8.31
N THR A 35 0.68 -8.13 7.48
CA THR A 35 2.12 -8.33 7.65
C THR A 35 2.89 -7.04 7.39
N THR A 36 4.01 -6.86 8.10
CA THR A 36 4.93 -5.76 7.86
C THR A 36 5.36 -5.67 6.40
N TYR A 37 5.62 -6.82 5.76
CA TYR A 37 5.98 -6.88 4.33
C TYR A 37 4.88 -6.26 3.45
N ARG A 38 3.64 -6.72 3.59
CA ARG A 38 2.54 -6.25 2.75
C ARG A 38 2.25 -4.78 2.97
N PHE A 39 2.38 -4.30 4.20
CA PHE A 39 2.15 -2.90 4.50
C PHE A 39 3.21 -2.01 3.83
N HIS A 40 4.48 -2.39 3.92
CA HIS A 40 5.56 -1.69 3.20
C HIS A 40 5.37 -1.76 1.68
N PHE A 41 4.98 -2.92 1.16
CA PHE A 41 4.67 -3.07 -0.26
C PHE A 41 3.55 -2.13 -0.70
N LEU A 42 2.44 -2.03 0.06
CA LEU A 42 1.33 -1.12 -0.25
C LEU A 42 1.80 0.33 -0.33
N LEU A 43 2.50 0.82 0.70
CA LEU A 43 2.97 2.20 0.75
C LEU A 43 3.87 2.53 -0.45
N ALA A 44 4.83 1.66 -0.73
CA ALA A 44 5.78 1.88 -1.82
C ALA A 44 5.13 1.72 -3.21
N PHE A 45 4.21 0.77 -3.36
CA PHE A 45 3.43 0.59 -4.58
C PHE A 45 2.53 1.79 -4.88
N MET A 46 1.82 2.33 -3.88
CA MET A 46 1.00 3.53 -4.05
C MET A 46 1.85 4.76 -4.37
N TYR A 47 3.01 4.90 -3.73
CA TYR A 47 3.96 5.96 -4.06
C TYR A 47 4.41 5.93 -5.53
N GLU A 48 4.67 4.75 -6.09
CA GLU A 48 4.95 4.62 -7.53
C GLU A 48 3.70 4.85 -8.40
N ALA A 49 2.53 4.39 -7.96
CA ALA A 49 1.27 4.56 -8.70
C ALA A 49 0.89 6.03 -8.89
N PHE A 50 1.20 6.89 -7.92
CA PHE A 50 0.94 8.34 -8.03
C PHE A 50 1.87 9.07 -8.99
N LYS A 51 2.93 8.44 -9.51
CA LYS A 51 3.83 9.06 -10.50
C LYS A 51 3.32 8.98 -11.94
N GLU A 52 2.11 8.47 -12.15
CA GLU A 52 1.44 8.33 -13.46
C GLU A 52 2.25 7.54 -14.52
N LYS A 53 3.17 6.69 -14.06
CA LYS A 53 3.93 5.78 -14.94
C LYS A 53 3.26 4.41 -14.98
N GLU A 54 3.36 3.75 -16.13
CA GLU A 54 3.00 2.34 -16.23
C GLU A 54 3.91 1.51 -15.32
N ILE A 55 3.33 0.87 -14.29
CA ILE A 55 4.08 0.01 -13.38
C ILE A 55 4.19 -1.38 -14.01
N THR A 56 5.39 -1.78 -14.42
CA THR A 56 5.66 -3.15 -14.87
C THR A 56 5.73 -4.11 -13.68
N GLN A 57 5.82 -5.42 -13.94
CA GLN A 57 6.03 -6.39 -12.87
C GLN A 57 7.32 -6.12 -12.10
N GLU A 58 8.40 -5.72 -12.79
CA GLU A 58 9.68 -5.42 -12.13
C GLU A 58 9.57 -4.17 -11.27
N ASP A 59 8.92 -3.12 -11.75
CA ASP A 59 8.67 -1.92 -10.95
C ASP A 59 7.88 -2.27 -9.68
N ALA A 60 6.78 -3.03 -9.84
CA ALA A 60 5.92 -3.44 -8.73
C ALA A 60 6.66 -4.28 -7.67
N ILE A 61 7.57 -5.19 -8.07
CA ILE A 61 8.29 -6.02 -7.09
C ILE A 61 9.56 -5.35 -6.57
N GLN A 62 10.12 -4.36 -7.27
CA GLN A 62 11.33 -3.66 -6.84
C GLN A 62 11.04 -2.56 -5.81
N VAL A 63 9.77 -2.18 -5.61
CA VAL A 63 9.37 -1.27 -4.53
C VAL A 63 9.75 -1.79 -3.14
N VAL A 64 9.93 -3.11 -2.99
CA VAL A 64 10.45 -3.72 -1.76
C VAL A 64 11.89 -4.18 -1.96
N PRO A 65 12.86 -3.74 -1.12
CA PRO A 65 14.26 -4.14 -1.20
C PRO A 65 14.49 -5.67 -1.17
N SER A 66 15.52 -6.15 -1.86
CA SER A 66 15.84 -7.59 -1.95
C SER A 66 16.29 -8.20 -0.63
N GLN A 67 16.77 -7.37 0.30
CA GLN A 67 17.14 -7.77 1.66
C GLN A 67 15.92 -8.18 2.50
N ILE A 68 14.72 -7.67 2.16
CA ILE A 68 13.49 -7.97 2.89
C ILE A 68 12.84 -9.24 2.36
N ALA A 69 12.83 -9.44 1.04
CA ALA A 69 12.20 -10.59 0.42
C ALA A 69 12.86 -10.96 -0.91
N SER A 70 12.92 -12.27 -1.17
CA SER A 70 13.38 -12.80 -2.46
C SER A 70 12.47 -12.33 -3.60
N ARG A 71 13.01 -12.27 -4.83
CA ARG A 71 12.20 -11.95 -6.02
C ARG A 71 10.97 -12.85 -6.14
N ALA A 72 11.11 -14.15 -5.88
CA ALA A 72 10.01 -15.11 -5.94
C ALA A 72 8.90 -14.79 -4.92
N THR A 73 9.29 -14.43 -3.69
CA THR A 73 8.35 -13.97 -2.65
C THR A 73 7.62 -12.71 -3.07
N ARG A 74 8.33 -11.71 -3.61
CA ARG A 74 7.73 -10.44 -4.05
C ARG A 74 6.75 -10.63 -5.20
N VAL A 75 7.09 -11.48 -6.18
CA VAL A 75 6.16 -11.87 -7.26
C VAL A 75 4.94 -12.59 -6.70
N THR A 76 5.15 -13.49 -5.72
CA THR A 76 4.05 -14.24 -5.09
C THR A 76 3.08 -13.31 -4.38
N GLU A 77 3.58 -12.35 -3.60
CA GLU A 77 2.73 -11.38 -2.88
C GLU A 77 2.00 -10.45 -3.84
N LEU A 78 2.64 -9.95 -4.90
CA LEU A 78 1.98 -9.20 -5.96
C LEU A 78 0.82 -10.01 -6.58
N LYS A 79 1.05 -11.28 -6.91
CA LYS A 79 0.01 -12.15 -7.48
C LYS A 79 -1.12 -12.44 -6.49
N LYS A 80 -0.84 -12.51 -5.18
CA LYS A 80 -1.89 -12.64 -4.14
C LYS A 80 -2.75 -11.38 -4.10
N ALA A 81 -2.15 -10.19 -4.13
CA ALA A 81 -2.89 -8.92 -4.17
C ALA A 81 -3.74 -8.78 -5.44
N VAL A 82 -3.24 -9.29 -6.58
CA VAL A 82 -4.03 -9.36 -7.83
C VAL A 82 -5.23 -10.30 -7.69
N ARG A 83 -5.03 -11.50 -7.13
CA ARG A 83 -6.12 -12.46 -6.90
C ARG A 83 -7.18 -11.94 -5.91
N ALA A 84 -6.75 -11.15 -4.94
CA ALA A 84 -7.64 -10.51 -3.98
C ALA A 84 -8.44 -9.32 -4.57
N GLY A 85 -8.14 -8.89 -5.80
CA GLY A 85 -8.85 -7.79 -6.47
C GLY A 85 -8.38 -6.38 -6.06
N TYR A 86 -7.34 -6.28 -5.23
CA TYR A 86 -6.79 -5.00 -4.79
C TYR A 86 -5.82 -4.39 -5.81
N ILE A 87 -5.17 -5.24 -6.62
CA ILE A 87 -4.33 -4.81 -7.73
C ILE A 87 -4.88 -5.37 -9.03
N ILE A 88 -4.98 -4.54 -10.05
CA ILE A 88 -5.41 -4.93 -11.38
C ILE A 88 -4.18 -5.18 -12.25
N GLU A 89 -4.10 -6.38 -12.81
CA GLU A 89 -3.12 -6.75 -13.84
C GLU A 89 -3.75 -6.59 -15.23
N LYS A 90 -3.10 -5.82 -16.11
CA LYS A 90 -3.49 -5.68 -17.53
C LYS A 90 -2.30 -6.00 -18.44
N LYS A 91 -2.58 -6.42 -19.68
CA LYS A 91 -1.54 -6.51 -20.71
C LYS A 91 -1.17 -5.08 -21.15
N SER A 92 0.11 -4.80 -21.35
CA SER A 92 0.50 -3.52 -21.95
C SER A 92 -0.03 -3.42 -23.38
N THR A 93 -0.42 -2.22 -23.78
CA THR A 93 -0.84 -1.89 -25.15
C THR A 93 0.36 -1.75 -26.10
N LYS A 94 1.54 -1.43 -25.57
CA LYS A 94 2.80 -1.28 -26.31
C LYS A 94 3.50 -2.64 -26.50
N ASP A 95 3.61 -3.42 -25.43
CA ASP A 95 4.13 -4.80 -25.47
C ASP A 95 3.14 -5.79 -24.86
N LYS A 96 2.47 -6.59 -25.71
CA LYS A 96 1.46 -7.56 -25.27
C LYS A 96 2.01 -8.65 -24.34
N ARG A 97 3.34 -8.85 -24.28
CA ARG A 97 4.00 -9.77 -23.35
C ARG A 97 4.15 -9.16 -21.96
N ALA A 98 4.30 -7.85 -21.87
CA ALA A 98 4.39 -7.13 -20.61
C ALA A 98 3.05 -7.12 -19.86
N ARG A 99 3.16 -7.01 -18.53
CA ARG A 99 2.04 -6.83 -17.61
C ARG A 99 2.22 -5.51 -16.89
N ILE A 100 1.14 -4.74 -16.85
CA ILE A 100 1.05 -3.47 -16.13
C ILE A 100 0.13 -3.67 -14.94
N TYR A 101 0.53 -3.08 -13.82
CA TYR A 101 -0.15 -3.18 -12.54
C TYR A 101 -0.65 -1.80 -12.13
N LYS A 102 -1.85 -1.75 -11.56
CA LYS A 102 -2.40 -0.54 -10.94
C LYS A 102 -3.25 -0.93 -9.74
N PRO A 103 -3.44 -0.06 -8.73
CA PRO A 103 -4.46 -0.31 -7.73
C PRO A 103 -5.83 -0.44 -8.41
N SER A 104 -6.71 -1.26 -7.86
CA SER A 104 -8.13 -1.18 -8.21
C SER A 104 -8.71 0.15 -7.70
N ASP A 105 -9.83 0.57 -8.26
CA ASP A 105 -10.42 1.85 -7.91
C ASP A 105 -10.82 1.88 -6.42
N GLY A 106 -11.38 0.77 -5.90
CA GLY A 106 -11.66 0.63 -4.46
C GLY A 106 -10.41 0.60 -3.58
N MET A 107 -9.33 -0.06 -4.02
CA MET A 107 -8.05 -0.04 -3.30
C MET A 107 -7.45 1.38 -3.21
N LEU A 108 -7.56 2.15 -4.30
CA LEU A 108 -7.11 3.53 -4.33
C LEU A 108 -7.95 4.40 -3.39
N GLU A 109 -9.28 4.26 -3.45
CA GLU A 109 -10.21 4.98 -2.58
C GLU A 109 -9.98 4.68 -1.10
N ASP A 110 -9.85 3.40 -0.72
CA ASP A 110 -9.57 2.99 0.65
C ASP A 110 -8.24 3.57 1.17
N PHE A 111 -7.22 3.62 0.30
CA PHE A 111 -5.93 4.19 0.66
C PHE A 111 -5.99 5.71 0.86
N LEU A 112 -6.70 6.43 -0.03
CA LEU A 112 -6.91 7.87 0.12
C LEU A 112 -7.72 8.19 1.37
N ASN A 113 -8.77 7.42 1.66
CA ASN A 113 -9.56 7.56 2.89
C ASN A 113 -8.68 7.36 4.13
N LEU A 114 -7.76 6.40 4.13
CA LEU A 114 -6.79 6.24 5.21
C LEU A 114 -5.87 7.47 5.32
N CYS A 115 -5.32 7.95 4.21
CA CYS A 115 -4.47 9.15 4.20
C CYS A 115 -5.21 10.38 4.72
N ASP A 116 -6.48 10.57 4.36
CA ASP A 116 -7.31 11.66 4.83
C ASP A 116 -7.52 11.59 6.35
N GLN A 117 -7.82 10.40 6.88
CA GLN A 117 -7.96 10.19 8.31
C GLN A 117 -6.64 10.41 9.07
N VAL A 118 -5.50 10.00 8.51
CA VAL A 118 -4.21 10.07 9.20
C VAL A 118 -3.55 11.45 9.09
N PHE A 119 -3.54 12.05 7.90
CA PHE A 119 -2.76 13.25 7.59
C PHE A 119 -3.59 14.52 7.52
N PHE A 120 -4.87 14.42 7.15
CA PHE A 120 -5.75 15.56 6.91
C PHE A 120 -6.98 15.55 7.82
N ALA A 121 -6.90 14.84 8.95
CA ALA A 121 -7.95 14.85 9.96
C ALA A 121 -8.30 16.31 10.28
N LYS A 122 -9.58 16.65 10.10
CA LYS A 122 -10.09 17.95 10.54
C LYS A 122 -9.91 18.00 12.06
N VAL A 123 -8.94 18.81 12.49
CA VAL A 123 -8.74 19.19 13.89
C VAL A 123 -9.92 20.02 14.35
#